data_AF-A0A355F774-F1
#
_entry.id   AF-A0A355F774-F1
#
_cell.length_a   1.000
_cell.length_b   1.000
_cell.length_c   1.000
_cell.angle_alpha   90.00
_cell.angle_beta   90.00
_cell.angle_gamma   90.00
#
_symmetry.space_group_name_H-M   'P 1'
#
loop_
_entity.id
_entity.type
_entity.pdbx_description
1 polymer ?
#
loop_
_entity_poly.entity_id
_entity_poly.type
_entity_poly.pdbx_seq_one_letter_code
_entity_poly.pdbx_strand_id
1 'polypeptide(L)'
;KCDMVDDPELLDLVELELRELLSSYEFPGDDIPIIRGSALKALESGDPNSEWGAKIIELMNTLDSYIPLPERAIDKPFLMPIEDIFSISGRGTVVTGRVERGIVKVGEEVAIVGIRDTVKTTVTGVEMFRKLLDQGQAGDNIGVLLR
;
A
#
# COMPACT_ATOMS: atom_id res chain seq x y z
N LYS A 1 -20.26 2.71 -5.61
CA LYS A 1 -21.42 3.59 -5.29
C LYS A 1 -22.67 3.03 -5.96
N CYS A 2 -22.86 1.71 -5.88
CA CYS A 2 -23.99 1.06 -6.54
C CYS A 2 -25.33 1.38 -5.85
N ASP A 3 -25.28 1.85 -4.60
CA ASP A 3 -26.42 2.40 -3.86
C ASP A 3 -27.07 3.65 -4.47
N MET A 4 -26.41 4.29 -5.43
CA MET A 4 -26.89 5.50 -6.11
C MET A 4 -27.35 5.24 -7.55
N VAL A 5 -27.33 3.98 -7.99
CA VAL A 5 -27.64 3.60 -9.37
C VAL A 5 -28.71 2.52 -9.35
N ASP A 6 -29.92 2.89 -9.77
CA ASP A 6 -31.08 1.99 -9.77
C ASP A 6 -31.17 1.11 -11.03
N ASP A 7 -30.46 1.49 -12.10
CA ASP A 7 -30.46 0.78 -13.39
C ASP A 7 -29.27 -0.19 -13.50
N PRO A 8 -29.51 -1.52 -13.52
CA PRO A 8 -28.45 -2.50 -13.69
C PRO A 8 -27.70 -2.39 -15.02
N GLU A 9 -28.34 -1.93 -16.10
CA GLU A 9 -27.70 -1.81 -17.41
C GLU A 9 -26.59 -0.75 -17.41
N LEU A 10 -26.77 0.33 -16.64
CA LEU A 10 -25.73 1.34 -16.45
C LEU A 10 -24.52 0.78 -15.69
N LEU A 11 -24.72 -0.13 -14.74
CA LEU A 11 -23.63 -0.77 -14.02
C LEU A 11 -22.84 -1.73 -14.92
N ASP A 12 -23.54 -2.47 -15.80
CA ASP A 12 -22.92 -3.34 -16.80
C ASP A 12 -22.10 -2.53 -17.81
N LEU A 13 -22.62 -1.38 -18.26
CA LEU A 13 -21.90 -0.48 -19.17
C LEU A 13 -20.62 0.07 -18.53
N VAL A 14 -20.69 0.56 -17.28
CA VAL A 14 -19.51 1.06 -16.56
C VAL A 14 -18.46 -0.05 -16.39
N GLU A 15 -18.90 -1.28 -16.12
CA GLU A 15 -17.99 -2.41 -16.01
C GLU A 15 -17.29 -2.69 -17.34
N LEU A 16 -18.02 -2.71 -18.45
CA LEU A 16 -17.46 -2.87 -19.80
C LEU A 16 -16.42 -1.80 -20.11
N GLU A 17 -16.75 -0.53 -19.92
CA GLU A 17 -15.84 0.60 -20.16
C GLU A 17 -14.57 0.51 -19.29
N LEU A 18 -14.69 0.07 -18.04
CA LEU A 18 -13.55 -0.14 -17.14
C LEU A 18 -12.63 -1.25 -17.65
N ARG A 19 -13.19 -2.36 -18.12
CA ARG A 19 -12.42 -3.50 -18.66
C ARG A 19 -11.68 -3.10 -19.95
N GLU A 20 -12.34 -2.37 -20.84
CA GLU A 20 -11.71 -1.83 -22.05
C GLU A 20 -10.58 -0.87 -21.70
N LEU A 21 -10.79 0.02 -20.72
CA LEU A 21 -9.76 0.93 -20.25
C LEU A 21 -8.55 0.17 -19.68
N LEU A 22 -8.77 -0.81 -18.81
CA LEU A 22 -7.69 -1.63 -18.25
C LEU A 22 -6.91 -2.35 -19.36
N SER A 23 -7.63 -2.95 -20.32
CA SER A 23 -7.03 -3.63 -21.47
C SER A 23 -6.22 -2.68 -22.35
N SER A 24 -6.63 -1.42 -22.49
CA SER A 24 -5.89 -0.39 -23.24
C SER A 24 -4.53 -0.04 -22.63
N TYR A 25 -4.33 -0.33 -21.34
CA TYR A 25 -3.06 -0.19 -20.62
C TYR A 25 -2.36 -1.54 -20.37
N GLU A 26 -2.69 -2.58 -21.15
CA GLU A 26 -2.07 -3.91 -21.09
C GLU A 26 -2.33 -4.69 -19.78
N PHE A 27 -3.33 -4.29 -18.99
CA PHE A 27 -3.83 -5.12 -17.88
C PHE A 27 -4.81 -6.17 -18.38
N PRO A 28 -4.98 -7.31 -17.67
CA PRO A 28 -5.94 -8.35 -18.05
C PRO A 28 -7.37 -7.91 -17.69
N GLY A 29 -7.92 -6.95 -18.44
CA GLY A 29 -9.19 -6.30 -18.13
C GLY A 29 -10.36 -7.29 -17.98
N ASP A 30 -10.39 -8.36 -18.76
CA ASP A 30 -11.43 -9.39 -18.69
C ASP A 30 -11.31 -10.29 -17.45
N ASP A 31 -10.10 -10.52 -16.95
CA ASP A 31 -9.85 -11.42 -15.82
C ASP A 31 -9.86 -10.70 -14.46
N ILE A 32 -9.67 -9.37 -14.45
CA ILE A 32 -9.67 -8.57 -13.22
C ILE A 32 -11.06 -8.66 -12.55
N PRO A 33 -11.14 -9.10 -11.27
CA PRO A 33 -12.38 -9.12 -10.53
C PRO A 33 -12.92 -7.70 -10.28
N ILE A 34 -14.21 -7.50 -10.52
CA ILE A 34 -14.90 -6.23 -10.29
C ILE A 34 -16.04 -6.47 -9.30
N ILE A 35 -15.92 -5.90 -8.11
CA ILE A 35 -16.91 -6.06 -7.04
C ILE A 35 -17.83 -4.85 -6.99
N ARG A 36 -19.12 -5.06 -7.26
CA ARG A 36 -20.16 -4.02 -7.18
C ARG A 36 -20.58 -3.81 -5.73
N GLY A 37 -20.46 -2.58 -5.22
CA GLY A 37 -20.71 -2.29 -3.82
C GLY A 37 -20.93 -0.81 -3.48
N SER A 38 -21.25 -0.59 -2.20
CA SER A 38 -21.34 0.72 -1.57
C SER A 38 -20.51 0.77 -0.29
N ALA A 39 -19.36 1.44 -0.36
CA ALA A 39 -18.51 1.65 0.81
C ALA A 39 -19.19 2.49 1.90
N LEU A 40 -20.04 3.46 1.50
CA LEU A 40 -20.77 4.30 2.45
C LEU A 40 -21.79 3.46 3.22
N LYS A 41 -22.65 2.71 2.53
CA LYS A 41 -23.68 1.89 3.20
C LYS A 41 -23.06 0.76 4.03
N ALA A 42 -21.96 0.18 3.58
CA ALA A 42 -21.21 -0.79 4.39
C ALA A 42 -20.71 -0.16 5.69
N LEU A 43 -20.10 1.02 5.63
CA LEU A 43 -19.60 1.74 6.80
C LEU A 43 -20.73 2.18 7.74
N GLU A 44 -21.83 2.70 7.20
CA GLU A 44 -23.02 3.11 7.97
C GLU A 44 -23.65 1.93 8.70
N SER A 45 -23.68 0.75 8.08
CA SER A 45 -24.25 -0.45 8.70
C SER A 45 -23.43 -0.93 9.89
N GLY A 46 -22.09 -0.82 9.82
CA GLY A 46 -21.16 -1.41 10.78
C GLY A 46 -21.23 -2.94 10.87
N ASP A 47 -22.03 -3.62 10.05
CA ASP A 47 -22.25 -5.07 10.08
C ASP A 47 -21.64 -5.72 8.82
N PRO A 48 -20.59 -6.55 8.97
CA PRO A 48 -19.99 -7.31 7.86
C PRO A 48 -20.97 -8.24 7.13
N ASN A 49 -22.09 -8.61 7.76
CA ASN A 49 -23.10 -9.50 7.17
C ASN A 49 -24.25 -8.75 6.50
N SER A 50 -24.27 -7.42 6.57
CA SER A 50 -25.23 -6.62 5.81
C SER A 50 -25.01 -6.80 4.31
N GLU A 51 -26.02 -6.46 3.50
CA GLU A 51 -25.94 -6.49 2.03
C GLU A 51 -24.65 -5.84 1.50
N TRP A 52 -24.30 -4.65 2.00
CA TRP A 52 -23.13 -3.91 1.57
C TRP A 52 -21.85 -4.31 2.32
N GLY A 53 -21.97 -4.75 3.57
CA GLY A 53 -20.85 -5.31 4.34
C GLY A 53 -20.29 -6.57 3.70
N ALA A 54 -21.17 -7.45 3.19
CA ALA A 54 -20.79 -8.68 2.51
C ALA A 54 -19.96 -8.40 1.25
N LYS A 55 -20.22 -7.28 0.54
CA LYS A 55 -19.43 -6.84 -0.61
C LYS A 55 -18.01 -6.41 -0.23
N ILE A 56 -17.81 -5.88 0.98
CA ILE A 56 -16.46 -5.60 1.48
C ILE A 56 -15.74 -6.89 1.82
N ILE A 57 -16.42 -7.87 2.42
CA ILE A 57 -15.82 -9.19 2.67
C ILE A 57 -15.47 -9.90 1.37
N GLU A 58 -16.34 -9.84 0.36
CA GLU A 58 -16.08 -10.35 -0.98
C GLU A 58 -14.83 -9.69 -1.61
N LEU A 59 -14.70 -8.37 -1.48
CA LEU A 59 -13.51 -7.64 -1.92
C LEU A 59 -12.24 -8.13 -1.20
N MET A 60 -12.28 -8.28 0.13
CA MET A 60 -11.12 -8.76 0.90
C MET A 60 -10.71 -10.18 0.50
N ASN A 61 -11.66 -11.10 0.35
CA ASN A 61 -11.39 -12.46 -0.11
C ASN A 61 -10.80 -12.50 -1.53
N THR A 62 -11.25 -11.57 -2.37
CA THR A 62 -10.73 -11.41 -3.74
C THR A 62 -9.29 -10.90 -3.72
N LEU A 63 -8.96 -9.94 -2.85
CA LEU A 63 -7.58 -9.50 -2.67
C LEU A 63 -6.67 -10.66 -2.26
N ASP A 64 -7.10 -11.48 -1.30
CA ASP A 64 -6.33 -12.63 -0.79
C ASP A 64 -6.10 -13.72 -1.85
N SER A 65 -7.02 -13.87 -2.81
CA SER A 65 -6.98 -14.95 -3.81
C SER A 65 -6.42 -14.52 -5.18
N TYR A 66 -6.67 -13.28 -5.59
CA TYR A 66 -6.28 -12.78 -6.92
C TYR A 66 -4.91 -12.09 -6.93
N ILE A 67 -4.54 -11.40 -5.84
CA ILE A 67 -3.24 -10.71 -5.76
C ILE A 67 -2.20 -11.67 -5.18
N PRO A 68 -1.22 -12.14 -5.98
CA PRO A 68 -0.20 -13.03 -5.46
C PRO A 68 0.68 -12.30 -4.45
N LEU A 69 1.14 -13.03 -3.43
CA LEU A 69 2.15 -12.51 -2.52
C LEU A 69 3.45 -12.27 -3.30
N PRO A 70 3.96 -11.03 -3.36
CA PRO A 70 5.17 -10.74 -4.11
C PRO A 70 6.39 -11.36 -3.41
N GLU A 71 7.33 -11.86 -4.20
CA GLU A 71 8.61 -12.31 -3.67
C GLU A 71 9.39 -11.13 -3.11
N ARG A 72 9.73 -11.19 -1.83
CA ARG A 72 10.45 -10.12 -1.14
C ARG A 72 11.96 -10.29 -1.34
N ALA A 73 12.61 -9.30 -1.96
CA ALA A 73 14.04 -9.32 -2.22
C ALA A 73 14.87 -8.94 -0.97
N ILE A 74 14.73 -9.71 0.13
CA ILE A 74 15.34 -9.41 1.43
C ILE A 74 16.86 -9.62 1.49
N ASP A 75 17.40 -10.47 0.61
CA ASP A 75 18.85 -10.78 0.58
C ASP A 75 19.68 -9.76 -0.21
N LYS A 76 19.03 -8.74 -0.80
CA LYS A 76 19.71 -7.67 -1.54
C LYS A 76 20.11 -6.53 -0.60
N PRO A 77 21.05 -5.65 -1.00
CA PRO A 77 21.36 -4.45 -0.23
C PRO A 77 20.11 -3.56 -0.04
N PHE A 78 19.97 -3.00 1.16
CA PHE A 78 18.86 -2.12 1.52
C PHE A 78 18.68 -0.98 0.52
N LEU A 79 17.44 -0.77 0.09
CA LEU A 79 17.03 0.37 -0.72
C LEU A 79 15.59 0.72 -0.36
N MET A 80 15.37 1.99 -0.02
CA MET A 80 14.05 2.53 0.26
C MET A 80 13.94 3.91 -0.40
N PRO A 81 13.11 4.06 -1.44
CA PRO A 81 12.73 5.37 -1.95
C PRO A 81 12.08 6.20 -0.84
N ILE A 82 12.47 7.47 -0.73
CA ILE A 82 11.87 8.41 0.23
C ILE A 82 10.61 9.00 -0.41
N GLU A 83 9.47 8.79 0.22
CA GLU A 83 8.16 9.30 -0.18
C GLU A 83 7.82 10.63 0.52
N ASP A 84 8.14 10.75 1.81
CA ASP A 84 7.91 11.97 2.60
C ASP A 84 8.94 12.12 3.73
N ILE A 85 9.02 13.34 4.30
CA ILE A 85 9.98 13.71 5.34
C ILE A 85 9.29 14.48 6.46
N PHE A 86 9.49 14.04 7.69
CA PHE A 86 8.97 14.68 8.90
C PHE A 86 10.09 15.05 9.85
N SER A 87 10.03 16.24 10.43
CA SER A 87 10.90 16.63 11.55
C SER A 87 10.13 16.51 12.86
N ILE A 88 10.57 15.59 13.72
CA ILE A 88 9.94 15.39 15.03
C ILE A 88 10.81 16.05 16.09
N SER A 89 10.25 17.09 16.73
CA SER A 89 10.92 17.81 17.81
C SER A 89 11.42 16.85 18.90
N GLY A 90 12.70 16.94 19.23
CA GLY A 90 13.35 16.09 20.24
C GLY A 90 13.69 14.66 19.81
N ARG A 91 13.30 14.21 18.61
CA ARG A 91 13.65 12.88 18.08
C ARG A 91 14.58 12.94 16.86
N GLY A 92 14.36 13.87 15.93
CA GLY A 92 15.16 14.02 14.71
C GLY A 92 14.31 13.96 13.44
N THR A 93 14.96 13.67 12.32
CA THR A 93 14.33 13.61 10.99
C THR A 93 13.89 12.18 10.69
N VAL A 94 12.62 12.01 10.36
CA VAL A 94 12.03 10.74 9.90
C VAL A 94 11.76 10.82 8.42
N VAL A 95 12.26 9.84 7.67
CA VAL A 95 11.91 9.66 6.25
C VAL A 95 10.98 8.45 6.13
N THR A 96 9.94 8.55 5.31
CA THR A 96 8.98 7.46 5.10
C THR A 96 9.06 6.90 3.70
N GLY A 97 8.76 5.61 3.56
CA GLY A 97 8.57 4.98 2.26
C GLY A 97 8.41 3.47 2.34
N ARG A 98 8.12 2.85 1.20
CA ARG A 98 8.18 1.40 1.06
C ARG A 98 9.61 0.91 0.86
N VAL A 99 10.05 -0.05 1.66
CA VAL A 99 11.34 -0.72 1.42
C VAL A 99 11.25 -1.52 0.13
N GLU A 100 12.06 -1.16 -0.87
CA GLU A 100 12.05 -1.80 -2.18
C GLU A 100 12.78 -3.15 -2.14
N ARG A 101 13.89 -3.22 -1.39
CA ARG A 101 14.68 -4.43 -1.20
C ARG A 101 15.56 -4.36 0.04
N GLY A 102 16.04 -5.52 0.46
CA GLY A 102 16.92 -5.68 1.61
C GLY A 102 16.21 -5.53 2.95
N ILE A 103 17.03 -5.40 3.99
CA ILE A 103 16.62 -5.21 5.38
C ILE A 103 17.41 -4.03 5.93
N VAL A 104 16.77 -3.19 6.73
CA VAL A 104 17.42 -2.15 7.54
C VAL A 104 17.14 -2.41 9.01
N LYS A 105 18.17 -2.30 9.84
CA LYS A 105 18.06 -2.46 11.30
C LYS A 105 18.44 -1.18 12.01
N VAL A 106 17.87 -1.00 13.20
CA VAL A 106 18.28 0.09 14.08
C VAL A 106 19.77 -0.05 14.41
N GLY A 107 20.53 1.03 14.22
CA GLY A 107 21.98 1.09 14.40
C GLY A 107 22.79 0.94 13.13
N GLU A 108 22.19 0.58 11.99
CA GLU A 108 22.92 0.45 10.73
C GLU A 108 23.24 1.82 10.11
N GLU A 109 24.40 1.91 9.46
CA GLU A 109 24.77 3.07 8.64
C GLU A 109 24.12 2.94 7.26
N VAL A 110 23.47 4.01 6.82
CA VAL A 110 22.84 4.11 5.50
C VAL A 110 23.37 5.34 4.76
N ALA A 111 23.17 5.35 3.44
CA ALA A 111 23.53 6.47 2.58
C ALA A 111 22.28 7.07 1.94
N ILE A 112 22.13 8.39 2.04
CA ILE A 112 21.11 9.13 1.30
C ILE A 112 21.72 9.47 -0.07
N VAL A 113 21.14 8.90 -1.13
CA VAL A 113 21.66 8.99 -2.49
C VAL A 113 20.67 9.71 -3.40
N GLY A 114 21.17 10.61 -4.24
CA GLY A 114 20.40 11.31 -5.27
C GLY A 114 20.17 12.79 -4.96
N ILE A 115 19.90 13.58 -6.01
CA ILE A 115 19.72 15.04 -6.03
C ILE A 115 20.97 15.84 -5.59
N ARG A 116 21.59 15.49 -4.46
CA ARG A 116 22.81 16.10 -3.90
C ARG A 116 23.90 15.04 -3.73
N ASP A 117 25.07 15.50 -3.26
CA ASP A 117 26.16 14.60 -2.87
C ASP A 117 25.69 13.60 -1.81
N THR A 118 26.19 12.37 -1.95
CA THR A 118 25.82 11.27 -1.07
C THR A 118 26.32 11.55 0.34
N VAL A 119 25.41 11.46 1.31
CA VAL A 119 25.73 11.60 2.74
C VAL A 119 25.43 10.32 3.48
N LYS A 120 26.31 9.97 4.42
CA LYS A 120 26.11 8.84 5.34
C LYS A 120 25.42 9.33 6.62
N THR A 121 24.59 8.47 7.19
CA THR A 121 23.84 8.73 8.43
C THR A 121 23.56 7.39 9.12
N THR A 122 23.21 7.42 10.39
CA THR A 122 22.85 6.22 11.15
C THR A 122 21.35 6.13 11.36
N VAL A 123 20.80 4.95 11.14
CA VAL A 123 19.41 4.64 11.47
C VAL A 123 19.29 4.51 12.98
N THR A 124 18.47 5.36 13.60
CA THR A 124 18.29 5.39 15.06
C THR A 124 16.91 4.89 15.50
N GLY A 125 16.02 4.60 14.54
CA GLY A 125 14.72 4.01 14.79
C GLY A 125 14.03 3.59 13.51
N VAL A 126 13.22 2.54 13.60
CA VAL A 126 12.32 2.08 12.54
C VAL A 126 10.91 1.98 13.13
N GLU A 127 9.92 2.55 12.44
CA GLU A 127 8.54 2.60 12.91
C GLU A 127 7.56 2.20 11.79
N MET A 128 6.53 1.43 12.12
CA MET A 128 5.40 1.13 11.22
C MET A 128 4.10 1.35 11.98
N PHE A 129 3.22 2.22 11.48
CA PHE A 129 1.92 2.53 12.12
C PHE A 129 2.00 2.81 13.64
N ARG A 130 2.92 3.70 14.07
CA ARG A 130 3.14 4.05 15.50
C ARG A 130 3.65 2.91 16.38
N LYS A 131 4.16 1.83 15.79
CA LYS A 131 4.84 0.74 16.49
C LYS A 131 6.32 0.75 16.16
N LEU A 132 7.15 0.69 17.20
CA LEU A 132 8.59 0.55 17.03
C LEU A 132 8.92 -0.86 16.57
N LEU A 133 9.84 -0.95 15.61
CA LEU A 133 10.37 -2.21 15.07
C LEU A 133 11.89 -2.23 15.23
N ASP A 134 12.43 -3.42 15.44
CA ASP A 134 13.89 -3.63 15.46
C ASP A 134 14.50 -3.57 14.06
N GLN A 135 13.69 -3.89 13.03
CA GLN A 135 14.07 -3.90 11.63
C GLN A 135 12.89 -3.61 10.70
N GLY A 136 13.18 -3.12 9.50
CA GLY A 136 12.24 -3.07 8.37
C GLY A 136 12.79 -3.87 7.20
N GLN A 137 11.92 -4.52 6.44
CA GLN A 137 12.31 -5.40 5.33
C GLN A 137 11.54 -5.06 4.04
N ALA A 138 12.03 -5.57 2.90
CA ALA A 138 11.38 -5.42 1.60
C ALA A 138 9.86 -5.64 1.66
N GLY A 139 9.10 -4.69 1.10
CA GLY A 139 7.63 -4.65 1.11
C GLY A 139 7.01 -3.86 2.27
N ASP A 140 7.76 -3.54 3.31
CA ASP A 140 7.25 -2.82 4.47
C ASP A 140 7.15 -1.31 4.20
N ASN A 141 6.03 -0.69 4.59
CA ASN A 141 5.88 0.77 4.62
C ASN A 141 6.29 1.28 6.00
N ILE A 142 7.47 1.92 6.09
CA ILE A 142 8.09 2.30 7.36
C ILE A 142 8.46 3.78 7.40
N GLY A 143 8.60 4.31 8.62
CA GLY A 143 9.36 5.50 8.92
C GLY A 143 10.73 5.14 9.47
N VAL A 144 11.79 5.77 8.96
CA VAL A 144 13.17 5.58 9.39
C VAL A 144 13.69 6.88 10.00
N LEU A 145 14.08 6.83 11.27
CA LEU A 145 14.66 7.96 11.98
C LEU A 145 16.17 8.03 11.70
N LEU A 146 16.63 9.17 11.17
CA LEU A 146 18.01 9.40 10.74
C LEU A 146 18.72 10.39 11.67
N ARG A 147 20.00 10.13 11.96
CA ARG A 147 20.87 10.99 12.76
C ARG A 147 22.21 11.27 12.09
#